data_AF-M3GSP9-F1
#
_entry.id   AF-M3GSP9-F1
#
_cell.length_a   1.000
_cell.length_b   1.000
_cell.length_c   1.000
_cell.angle_alpha   90.00
_cell.angle_beta   90.00
_cell.angle_gamma   90.00
#
_symmetry.space_group_name_H-M   'P 1'
#
loop_
_entity.id
_entity.type
_entity.pdbx_description
1 polymer ?
#
loop_
_entity_poly.entity_id
_entity_poly.type
_entity_poly.pdbx_seq_one_letter_code
_entity_poly.pdbx_strand_id
1 'polypeptide(L)'
;MKAAGYDTSGLEKFVNDYRNQSKPGYGNSNQTGSPIVVTGSRTQTLGERASSIFGSVVDGAKGLWNRATGGTSSHSPIELVFKPKSSGYTDANGNYYEQFGGKVQVVDINSDANPTYWNDKKFNQHHGGENYKADISAKGGSYGPGVPFKVLKAGLEEGFGGVVVVAPNGDESKGIKIGHFTRINSTIYNAVKSGILLPAGTPLGFADSKIGYSSGPHFHIVKDKKAGDSNNEQNLKWLQGE
;
A
#
# COMPACT_ATOMS: atom_id res chain seq x y z
N MET A 1 22.20 15.00 56.23
CA MET A 1 21.43 14.68 55.01
C MET A 1 22.36 13.92 54.07
N LYS A 2 22.00 12.70 53.64
CA LYS A 2 22.79 11.91 52.67
C LYS A 2 22.35 12.29 51.26
N ALA A 3 23.27 12.77 50.43
CA ALA A 3 23.02 13.01 49.01
C ALA A 3 22.94 11.66 48.28
N ALA A 4 21.82 11.40 47.60
CA ALA A 4 21.66 10.24 46.73
C ALA A 4 22.41 10.54 45.41
N GLY A 5 23.63 10.02 45.28
CA GLY A 5 24.36 10.02 44.01
C GLY A 5 23.76 8.98 43.08
N TYR A 6 23.27 9.41 41.92
CA TYR A 6 22.86 8.51 40.84
C TYR A 6 24.11 7.89 40.20
N ASP A 7 24.11 6.57 40.02
CA ASP A 7 25.17 5.82 39.36
C ASP A 7 25.15 6.08 37.84
N THR A 8 26.10 6.87 37.34
CA THR A 8 26.26 7.21 35.92
C THR A 8 27.16 6.23 35.16
N SER A 9 27.68 5.19 35.82
CA SER A 9 28.66 4.26 35.22
C SER A 9 28.13 3.54 33.97
N GLY A 10 26.81 3.27 33.92
CA GLY A 10 26.16 2.68 32.74
C GLY A 10 26.16 3.59 31.51
N LEU A 11 26.04 4.91 31.70
CA LEU A 11 26.06 5.91 30.62
C LEU A 11 27.48 6.13 30.10
N GLU A 12 28.46 6.21 31.00
CA GLU A 12 29.87 6.35 30.63
C GLU A 12 30.40 5.13 29.87
N LYS A 13 29.99 3.93 30.30
CA LYS A 13 30.31 2.69 29.60
C LYS A 13 29.70 2.64 28.20
N PHE A 14 28.43 3.05 28.05
CA PHE A 14 27.78 3.11 26.74
C PHE A 14 28.46 4.09 25.78
N VAL A 15 28.84 5.28 26.24
CA VAL A 15 29.54 6.30 25.43
C VAL A 15 30.94 5.82 25.03
N ASN A 16 31.65 5.16 25.94
CA ASN A 16 32.97 4.60 25.65
C ASN A 16 32.90 3.42 24.67
N ASP A 17 31.94 2.51 24.84
CA ASP A 17 31.72 1.40 23.91
C ASP A 17 31.31 1.91 22.51
N TYR A 18 30.56 3.02 22.43
CA TYR A 18 30.20 3.66 21.16
C TYR A 18 31.40 4.33 20.48
N ARG A 19 32.24 5.09 21.21
CA ARG A 19 33.46 5.71 20.64
C ARG A 19 34.50 4.68 20.22
N ASN A 20 34.62 3.57 20.95
CA ASN A 20 35.66 2.58 20.75
C ASN A 20 35.23 1.42 19.83
N GLN A 21 34.07 1.48 19.19
CA GLN A 21 33.70 0.57 18.10
C GLN A 21 34.56 0.86 16.86
N SER A 22 35.80 0.39 16.88
CA SER A 22 36.66 0.31 15.71
C SER A 22 36.17 -0.82 14.80
N LYS A 23 35.20 -0.50 13.93
CA LYS A 23 34.89 -1.35 12.76
C LYS A 23 36.03 -1.23 11.75
N PRO A 24 36.39 -2.31 11.02
CA PRO A 24 37.35 -2.22 9.93
C PRO A 24 36.85 -1.20 8.89
N GLY A 25 37.62 -0.13 8.67
CA GLY A 25 37.32 0.90 7.68
C GLY A 25 36.91 2.28 8.20
N TYR A 26 36.90 2.53 9.52
CA TYR A 26 36.71 3.87 10.08
C TYR A 26 37.99 4.32 10.80
N GLY A 27 38.76 5.20 10.17
CA GLY A 27 39.87 5.91 10.81
C GLY A 27 39.36 7.07 11.66
N ASN A 28 39.83 7.17 12.90
CA ASN A 28 39.51 8.28 13.78
C ASN A 28 40.28 9.54 13.33
N SER A 29 39.56 10.50 12.75
CA SER A 29 40.11 11.77 12.24
C SER A 29 40.16 12.80 13.36
N ASN A 30 41.23 12.79 14.16
CA ASN A 30 41.57 13.90 15.07
C ASN A 30 42.90 14.55 14.64
N GLN A 31 42.96 15.01 13.38
CA GLN A 31 44.01 15.93 12.94
C GLN A 31 43.38 17.20 12.38
N THR A 32 43.65 18.33 13.04
CA THR A 32 43.35 19.67 12.55
C THR A 32 44.07 19.88 11.22
N GLY A 33 43.33 20.08 10.13
CA GLY A 33 43.87 20.46 8.81
C GLY A 33 43.63 19.48 7.65
N SER A 34 42.93 18.35 7.86
CA SER A 34 42.66 17.39 6.77
C SER A 34 41.34 17.71 6.04
N PRO A 35 41.28 17.55 4.69
CA PRO A 35 40.08 17.83 3.91
C PRO A 35 38.92 16.93 4.34
N ILE A 36 37.73 17.52 4.51
CA ILE A 36 36.49 16.78 4.73
C ILE A 36 36.22 15.97 3.45
N VAL A 37 36.57 14.69 3.47
CA VAL A 37 36.16 13.76 2.43
C VAL A 37 34.72 13.33 2.75
N VAL A 38 33.74 14.01 2.15
CA VAL A 38 32.37 13.49 2.06
C VAL A 38 32.36 12.36 1.04
N THR A 39 32.72 11.14 1.46
CA THR A 39 32.48 9.92 0.66
C THR A 39 31.02 9.49 0.81
N GLY A 40 30.13 10.32 0.27
CA GLY A 40 28.70 10.04 0.12
C GLY A 40 28.37 9.46 -1.26
N SER A 41 29.04 8.37 -1.66
CA SER A 41 28.59 7.56 -2.79
C SER A 41 28.65 6.09 -2.43
N ARG A 42 27.74 5.69 -1.53
CA ARG A 42 27.34 4.30 -1.38
C ARG A 42 25.85 4.21 -1.67
N THR A 43 25.52 3.65 -2.83
CA THR A 43 24.18 3.13 -3.10
C THR A 43 23.86 2.12 -2.00
N GLN A 44 22.96 2.48 -1.08
CA GLN A 44 22.55 1.60 0.01
C GLN A 44 21.90 0.34 -0.57
N THR A 45 22.34 -0.82 -0.10
CA THR A 45 21.79 -2.10 -0.54
C THR A 45 20.38 -2.32 0.03
N LEU A 46 19.53 -3.07 -0.68
CA LEU A 46 18.12 -3.28 -0.31
C LEU A 46 17.93 -3.84 1.10
N GLY A 47 18.93 -4.57 1.64
CA GLY A 47 18.92 -5.11 3.00
C GLY A 47 19.16 -4.07 4.10
N GLU A 48 19.93 -3.01 3.83
CA GLU A 48 20.28 -1.99 4.83
C GLU A 48 19.14 -1.00 5.09
N ARG A 49 18.17 -0.90 4.16
CA ARG A 49 16.99 -0.03 4.32
C ARG A 49 15.93 -0.62 5.26
N ALA A 50 15.96 -1.92 5.54
CA ALA A 50 14.92 -2.60 6.33
C ALA A 50 15.10 -2.47 7.86
N SER A 51 16.31 -2.21 8.34
CA SER A 51 16.62 -2.31 9.79
C SER A 51 16.42 -1.01 10.60
N SER A 52 16.02 0.11 9.99
CA SER A 52 16.04 1.42 10.68
C SER A 52 14.67 2.03 11.02
N ILE A 53 13.57 1.30 10.81
CA ILE A 53 12.21 1.88 10.80
C ILE A 53 11.39 1.70 12.08
N PHE A 54 12.00 1.28 13.19
CA PHE A 54 11.31 1.23 14.48
C PHE A 54 11.79 2.34 15.40
N GLY A 55 11.07 3.46 15.39
CA GLY A 55 11.21 4.51 16.41
C GLY A 55 10.52 5.83 16.07
N SER A 56 9.59 6.22 16.94
CA SER A 56 9.13 7.59 17.23
C SER A 56 8.00 8.23 16.40
N VAL A 57 6.79 8.05 16.94
CA VAL A 57 5.72 9.04 17.23
C VAL A 57 5.46 10.18 16.22
N VAL A 58 4.23 10.15 15.68
CA VAL A 58 3.35 11.22 15.16
C VAL A 58 4.07 12.44 14.56
N ASP A 59 3.89 12.61 13.24
CA ASP A 59 4.51 13.57 12.29
C ASP A 59 5.80 13.10 11.59
N GLY A 60 6.65 12.30 12.24
CA GLY A 60 7.88 11.77 11.61
C GLY A 60 7.64 10.75 10.48
N ALA A 61 6.54 9.99 10.56
CA ALA A 61 6.24 8.93 9.61
C ALA A 61 6.00 9.45 8.18
N LYS A 62 5.26 10.57 8.02
CA LYS A 62 4.99 11.16 6.68
C LYS A 62 6.29 11.59 5.98
N GLY A 63 7.26 12.14 6.73
CA GLY A 63 8.57 12.56 6.21
C GLY A 63 9.53 11.41 5.87
N LEU A 64 9.54 10.35 6.69
CA LEU A 64 10.36 9.16 6.42
C LEU A 64 9.78 8.28 5.30
N TRP A 65 8.45 8.21 5.18
CA TRP A 65 7.78 7.59 4.04
C TRP A 65 8.11 8.31 2.74
N ASN A 66 7.99 9.64 2.71
CA ASN A 66 8.44 10.44 1.57
C ASN A 66 9.93 10.20 1.26
N ARG A 67 10.78 9.92 2.25
CA ARG A 67 12.19 9.57 1.98
C ARG A 67 12.38 8.13 1.46
N ALA A 68 11.57 7.18 1.90
CA ALA A 68 11.69 5.76 1.54
C ALA A 68 11.06 5.42 0.18
N THR A 69 9.96 6.09 -0.20
CA THR A 69 9.23 5.85 -1.47
C THR A 69 9.53 6.87 -2.57
N GLY A 70 10.37 7.88 -2.30
CA GLY A 70 10.72 8.92 -3.27
C GLY A 70 9.67 10.03 -3.32
N GLY A 71 9.70 10.90 -2.33
CA GLY A 71 8.81 12.02 -2.13
C GLY A 71 9.17 13.20 -3.02
N THR A 72 8.12 13.88 -3.47
CA THR A 72 8.13 15.11 -4.28
C THR A 72 8.82 15.00 -5.64
N SER A 73 8.23 14.18 -6.50
CA SER A 73 8.17 14.58 -7.90
C SER A 73 6.78 15.18 -8.11
N SER A 74 6.73 16.45 -8.52
CA SER A 74 5.56 17.06 -9.14
C SER A 74 5.14 16.19 -10.32
N HIS A 75 4.35 15.16 -10.06
CA HIS A 75 3.80 14.31 -11.09
C HIS A 75 2.47 14.92 -11.47
N SER A 76 2.41 15.47 -12.67
CA SER A 76 1.13 15.57 -13.37
C SER A 76 0.39 14.24 -13.21
N PRO A 77 -0.92 14.25 -12.91
CA PRO A 77 -1.70 13.03 -12.79
C PRO A 77 -1.44 12.10 -13.96
N ILE A 78 -1.08 10.84 -13.70
CA ILE A 78 -0.97 9.86 -14.79
C ILE A 78 -2.41 9.50 -15.16
N GLU A 79 -2.79 9.76 -16.40
CA GLU A 79 -4.09 9.35 -16.92
C GLU A 79 -3.98 8.03 -17.66
N LEU A 80 -4.69 7.01 -17.16
CA LEU A 80 -4.85 5.73 -17.83
C LEU A 80 -6.22 5.70 -18.50
N VAL A 81 -6.26 5.45 -19.81
CA VAL A 81 -7.53 5.36 -20.54
C VAL A 81 -7.93 3.90 -20.68
N PHE A 82 -8.99 3.51 -20.00
CA PHE A 82 -9.61 2.21 -20.16
C PHE A 82 -10.50 2.19 -21.40
N LYS A 83 -10.08 1.41 -22.40
CA LYS A 83 -10.86 1.11 -23.61
C LYS A 83 -11.18 -0.39 -23.59
N PRO A 84 -12.41 -0.77 -23.24
CA PRO A 84 -12.77 -2.19 -23.15
C PRO A 84 -12.69 -2.84 -24.53
N LYS A 85 -12.37 -4.13 -24.56
CA LYS A 85 -12.23 -4.89 -25.81
C LYS A 85 -13.59 -5.21 -26.44
N SER A 86 -14.64 -5.31 -25.62
CA SER A 86 -16.02 -5.40 -26.04
C SER A 86 -16.84 -4.30 -25.37
N SER A 87 -17.97 -3.92 -25.98
CA SER A 87 -18.93 -3.02 -25.36
C SER A 87 -19.73 -3.69 -24.25
N GLY A 88 -19.65 -5.02 -24.12
CA GLY A 88 -20.42 -5.79 -23.15
C GLY A 88 -20.45 -7.28 -23.47
N TYR A 89 -21.30 -8.02 -22.76
CA TYR A 89 -21.68 -9.40 -23.09
C TYR A 89 -23.17 -9.64 -22.81
N THR A 90 -23.73 -10.67 -23.43
CA THR A 90 -25.07 -11.19 -23.10
C THR A 90 -24.91 -12.51 -22.36
N ASP A 91 -25.53 -12.66 -21.20
CA ASP A 91 -25.51 -13.93 -20.46
C ASP A 91 -26.40 -15.01 -21.11
N ALA A 92 -26.37 -16.22 -20.57
CA ALA A 92 -27.19 -17.34 -21.05
C ALA A 92 -28.71 -17.11 -20.92
N ASN A 93 -29.14 -16.14 -20.11
CA ASN A 93 -30.54 -15.78 -19.91
C ASN A 93 -30.97 -14.62 -20.83
N GLY A 94 -30.08 -14.13 -21.70
CA GLY A 94 -30.37 -13.03 -22.62
C GLY A 94 -30.20 -11.64 -22.00
N ASN A 95 -29.69 -11.52 -20.77
CA ASN A 95 -29.44 -10.21 -20.15
C ASN A 95 -28.15 -9.62 -20.72
N TYR A 96 -28.21 -8.39 -21.20
CA TYR A 96 -27.03 -7.65 -21.67
C TYR A 96 -26.38 -6.87 -20.53
N TYR A 97 -25.06 -7.04 -20.39
CA TYR A 97 -24.21 -6.33 -19.45
C TYR A 97 -23.26 -5.45 -20.24
N GLU A 98 -23.48 -4.14 -20.14
CA GLU A 98 -22.63 -3.13 -20.76
C GLU A 98 -21.29 -3.00 -20.02
N GLN A 99 -20.22 -2.80 -20.78
CA GLN A 99 -18.88 -2.54 -20.27
C GLN A 99 -18.47 -1.11 -20.60
N PHE A 100 -18.28 -0.30 -19.55
CA PHE A 100 -17.99 1.12 -19.69
C PHE A 100 -16.48 1.37 -19.80
N GLY A 101 -16.07 2.06 -20.86
CA GLY A 101 -14.75 2.70 -20.92
C GLY A 101 -14.67 3.90 -19.99
N GLY A 102 -13.46 4.42 -19.76
CA GLY A 102 -13.28 5.57 -18.89
C GLY A 102 -11.84 5.95 -18.62
N LYS A 103 -11.65 7.03 -17.87
CA LYS A 103 -10.35 7.48 -17.41
C LYS A 103 -10.12 7.02 -15.97
N VAL A 104 -8.92 6.53 -15.70
CA VAL A 104 -8.42 6.24 -14.36
C VAL A 104 -7.24 7.13 -14.09
N GLN A 105 -7.33 8.00 -13.09
CA GLN A 105 -6.25 8.92 -12.75
C GLN A 105 -5.40 8.32 -11.63
N VAL A 106 -4.08 8.33 -11.80
CA VAL A 106 -3.15 8.10 -10.70
C VAL A 106 -2.80 9.45 -10.09
N VAL A 107 -3.19 9.64 -8.84
CA VAL A 107 -3.09 10.92 -8.13
C VAL A 107 -2.54 10.70 -6.73
N ASP A 108 -1.94 11.73 -6.16
CA ASP A 108 -1.59 11.72 -4.75
C ASP A 108 -2.86 11.83 -3.90
N ILE A 109 -3.06 10.87 -2.99
CA ILE A 109 -4.23 10.81 -2.10
C ILE A 109 -3.73 10.93 -0.66
N ASN A 110 -3.88 12.13 -0.12
CA ASN A 110 -3.42 12.52 1.22
C ASN A 110 -4.48 12.28 2.31
N SER A 111 -5.14 11.13 2.27
CA SER A 111 -6.01 10.69 3.37
C SER A 111 -5.19 9.98 4.44
N ASP A 112 -5.58 10.11 5.71
CA ASP A 112 -4.97 9.32 6.78
C ASP A 112 -5.28 7.83 6.60
N ALA A 113 -4.37 6.97 7.08
CA ALA A 113 -4.58 5.54 7.03
C ALA A 113 -5.78 5.11 7.89
N ASN A 114 -6.51 4.08 7.44
CA ASN A 114 -7.64 3.51 8.18
C ASN A 114 -7.52 1.97 8.27
N PRO A 115 -6.75 1.44 9.23
CA PRO A 115 -6.57 0.00 9.41
C PRO A 115 -7.87 -0.76 9.72
N THR A 116 -8.87 -0.06 10.27
CA THR A 116 -10.16 -0.65 10.66
C THR A 116 -11.23 -0.54 9.59
N TYR A 117 -10.91 -0.04 8.39
CA TYR A 117 -11.87 0.23 7.32
C TYR A 117 -12.77 -0.97 6.95
N TRP A 118 -12.25 -2.19 7.11
CA TRP A 118 -12.95 -3.43 6.76
C TRP A 118 -13.77 -4.03 7.92
N ASN A 119 -13.66 -3.52 9.14
CA ASN A 119 -14.27 -4.13 10.33
C ASN A 119 -15.79 -3.98 10.37
N ASP A 120 -16.32 -2.92 9.76
CA ASP A 120 -17.75 -2.61 9.68
C ASP A 120 -18.39 -3.06 8.36
N LYS A 121 -17.60 -3.60 7.43
CA LYS A 121 -18.08 -4.03 6.12
C LYS A 121 -18.72 -5.41 6.19
N LYS A 122 -19.70 -5.63 5.31
CA LYS A 122 -20.34 -6.92 5.11
C LYS A 122 -20.31 -7.26 3.64
N PHE A 123 -19.79 -8.43 3.31
CA PHE A 123 -19.73 -8.92 1.94
C PHE A 123 -20.94 -9.80 1.69
N ASN A 124 -21.98 -9.21 1.10
CA ASN A 124 -23.17 -9.93 0.69
C ASN A 124 -22.89 -10.69 -0.60
N GLN A 125 -23.71 -11.71 -0.88
CA GLN A 125 -23.67 -12.40 -2.17
C GLN A 125 -23.84 -11.40 -3.32
N HIS A 126 -23.02 -11.56 -4.35
CA HIS A 126 -23.12 -10.77 -5.57
C HIS A 126 -24.39 -11.15 -6.36
N HIS A 127 -24.83 -10.27 -7.26
CA HIS A 127 -25.94 -10.54 -8.17
C HIS A 127 -25.73 -11.89 -8.87
N GLY A 128 -26.62 -12.87 -8.61
CA GLY A 128 -26.50 -14.25 -9.08
C GLY A 128 -26.24 -15.31 -7.99
N GLY A 129 -26.14 -14.91 -6.72
CA GLY A 129 -25.98 -15.84 -5.58
C GLY A 129 -24.52 -16.29 -5.34
N GLU A 130 -23.57 -15.68 -6.06
CA GLU A 130 -22.15 -15.99 -5.94
C GLU A 130 -21.61 -15.51 -4.59
N ASN A 131 -21.14 -16.45 -3.75
CA ASN A 131 -20.60 -16.16 -2.42
C ASN A 131 -19.07 -15.96 -2.41
N TYR A 132 -18.48 -15.53 -3.52
CA TYR A 132 -17.04 -15.33 -3.67
C TYR A 132 -16.68 -13.96 -4.30
N LYS A 133 -17.71 -13.18 -4.60
CA LYS A 133 -17.64 -11.80 -5.08
C LYS A 133 -18.52 -10.93 -4.17
N ALA A 134 -18.12 -9.69 -3.97
CA ALA A 134 -18.86 -8.73 -3.17
C ALA A 134 -18.77 -7.33 -3.76
N ASP A 135 -19.88 -6.59 -3.70
CA ASP A 135 -19.90 -5.17 -4.02
C ASP A 135 -20.09 -4.35 -2.75
N ILE A 136 -19.29 -3.29 -2.58
CA ILE A 136 -19.44 -2.34 -1.48
C ILE A 136 -19.58 -0.92 -1.99
N SER A 137 -20.11 -0.05 -1.14
CA SER A 137 -20.23 1.38 -1.44
C SER A 137 -18.88 2.00 -1.79
N ALA A 138 -18.88 2.87 -2.79
CA ALA A 138 -17.72 3.71 -3.12
C ALA A 138 -17.56 4.94 -2.21
N LYS A 139 -18.53 5.21 -1.33
CA LYS A 139 -18.55 6.41 -0.49
C LYS A 139 -17.32 6.44 0.43
N GLY A 140 -16.50 7.49 0.27
CA GLY A 140 -15.31 7.70 1.10
C GLY A 140 -14.04 7.01 0.59
N GLY A 141 -14.10 6.34 -0.57
CA GLY A 141 -12.96 5.61 -1.14
C GLY A 141 -12.73 4.25 -0.47
N SER A 142 -11.67 3.56 -0.90
CA SER A 142 -11.26 2.26 -0.37
C SER A 142 -9.85 2.33 0.23
N TYR A 143 -9.57 1.42 1.17
CA TYR A 143 -8.33 1.35 1.94
C TYR A 143 -7.74 -0.05 1.87
N GLY A 144 -6.43 -0.15 2.07
CA GLY A 144 -5.73 -1.42 2.11
C GLY A 144 -6.18 -2.29 3.30
N PRO A 145 -5.67 -3.52 3.40
CA PRO A 145 -5.95 -4.41 4.52
C PRO A 145 -5.62 -3.80 5.88
N GLY A 146 -6.21 -4.32 6.96
CA GLY A 146 -5.94 -3.93 8.36
C GLY A 146 -4.56 -4.31 8.88
N VAL A 147 -3.72 -4.91 8.05
CA VAL A 147 -2.33 -5.30 8.29
C VAL A 147 -1.43 -4.77 7.17
N PRO A 148 -0.10 -4.71 7.35
CA PRO A 148 0.82 -4.39 6.27
C PRO A 148 0.57 -5.27 5.04
N PHE A 149 0.71 -4.74 3.84
CA PHE A 149 0.33 -5.47 2.63
C PHE A 149 1.23 -5.16 1.44
N LYS A 150 1.35 -6.13 0.53
CA LYS A 150 2.01 -5.95 -0.77
C LYS A 150 0.97 -5.58 -1.82
N VAL A 151 1.33 -4.70 -2.75
CA VAL A 151 0.50 -4.43 -3.93
C VAL A 151 0.98 -5.32 -5.08
N LEU A 152 0.13 -6.23 -5.54
CA LEU A 152 0.45 -7.15 -6.63
C LEU A 152 0.17 -6.54 -8.01
N LYS A 153 -0.84 -5.67 -8.08
CA LYS A 153 -1.25 -4.98 -9.30
C LYS A 153 -1.92 -3.66 -8.97
N ALA A 154 -1.68 -2.65 -9.79
CA ALA A 154 -2.41 -1.39 -9.80
C ALA A 154 -2.43 -0.86 -11.23
N GLY A 155 -3.60 -0.56 -11.78
CA GLY A 155 -3.73 -0.10 -13.17
C GLY A 155 -5.05 -0.50 -13.79
N LEU A 156 -5.04 -0.92 -15.06
CA LEU A 156 -6.24 -1.28 -15.81
C LEU A 156 -6.43 -2.80 -15.94
N GLU A 157 -7.68 -3.24 -15.95
CA GLU A 157 -8.06 -4.62 -16.24
C GLU A 157 -9.41 -4.71 -16.96
N GLU A 158 -9.49 -5.61 -17.94
CA GLU A 158 -10.73 -5.92 -18.65
C GLU A 158 -11.84 -6.32 -17.66
N GLY A 159 -13.05 -5.87 -17.91
CA GLY A 159 -14.19 -6.07 -17.02
C GLY A 159 -14.22 -5.19 -15.76
N PHE A 160 -13.09 -4.67 -15.29
CA PHE A 160 -13.04 -3.88 -14.04
C PHE A 160 -12.77 -2.39 -14.24
N GLY A 161 -12.12 -2.00 -15.33
CA GLY A 161 -11.57 -0.65 -15.44
C GLY A 161 -10.33 -0.51 -14.56
N GLY A 162 -10.32 0.43 -13.61
CA GLY A 162 -9.23 0.56 -12.65
C GLY A 162 -9.25 -0.56 -11.60
N VAL A 163 -8.10 -1.16 -11.34
CA VAL A 163 -7.94 -2.27 -10.41
C VAL A 163 -6.76 -2.05 -9.47
N VAL A 164 -6.91 -2.52 -8.23
CA VAL A 164 -5.82 -2.70 -7.27
C VAL A 164 -5.92 -4.12 -6.70
N VAL A 165 -4.80 -4.84 -6.67
CA VAL A 165 -4.69 -6.15 -6.03
C VAL A 165 -3.76 -6.05 -4.83
N VAL A 166 -4.28 -6.40 -3.65
CA VAL A 166 -3.56 -6.35 -2.37
C VAL A 166 -3.33 -7.75 -1.82
N ALA A 167 -2.17 -7.98 -1.21
CA ALA A 167 -1.81 -9.22 -0.52
C ALA A 167 -1.51 -8.91 0.96
N PRO A 168 -2.46 -9.20 1.89
CA PRO A 168 -2.26 -9.01 3.32
C PRO A 168 -1.01 -9.74 3.81
N ASN A 169 -0.20 -9.09 4.65
CA ASN A 169 1.11 -9.56 5.12
C ASN A 169 2.11 -9.96 4.01
N GLY A 170 1.84 -9.56 2.76
CA GLY A 170 2.61 -9.98 1.59
C GLY A 170 2.31 -11.39 1.10
N ASP A 171 1.31 -12.08 1.67
CA ASP A 171 0.90 -13.41 1.26
C ASP A 171 0.09 -13.35 -0.05
N GLU A 172 0.74 -13.60 -1.17
CA GLU A 172 0.11 -13.57 -2.49
C GLU A 172 -0.99 -14.63 -2.65
N SER A 173 -0.98 -15.69 -1.85
CA SER A 173 -2.05 -16.69 -1.85
C SER A 173 -3.37 -16.10 -1.32
N LYS A 174 -3.31 -15.04 -0.52
CA LYS A 174 -4.44 -14.25 0.00
C LYS A 174 -4.75 -13.01 -0.86
N GLY A 175 -4.25 -12.95 -2.10
CA GLY A 175 -4.45 -11.80 -2.99
C GLY A 175 -5.92 -11.47 -3.23
N ILE A 176 -6.31 -10.24 -2.90
CA ILE A 176 -7.65 -9.69 -3.10
C ILE A 176 -7.61 -8.60 -4.16
N LYS A 177 -8.45 -8.75 -5.18
CA LYS A 177 -8.68 -7.78 -6.24
C LYS A 177 -9.84 -6.87 -5.88
N ILE A 178 -9.62 -5.58 -6.05
CA ILE A 178 -10.62 -4.53 -5.87
C ILE A 178 -10.70 -3.76 -7.19
N GLY A 179 -11.89 -3.72 -7.79
CA GLY A 179 -12.14 -3.15 -9.12
C GLY A 179 -12.91 -1.83 -9.10
N HIS A 180 -13.13 -1.28 -10.30
CA HIS A 180 -13.88 -0.06 -10.58
C HIS A 180 -13.26 1.25 -10.07
N PHE A 181 -11.96 1.28 -9.81
CA PHE A 181 -11.27 2.54 -9.49
C PHE A 181 -11.32 3.52 -10.67
N THR A 182 -11.66 4.78 -10.37
CA THR A 182 -11.51 5.94 -11.26
C THR A 182 -10.33 6.81 -10.84
N ARG A 183 -9.89 6.68 -9.59
CA ARG A 183 -8.67 7.27 -9.08
C ARG A 183 -7.90 6.24 -8.26
N ILE A 184 -6.62 6.09 -8.52
CA ILE A 184 -5.70 5.20 -7.78
C ILE A 184 -4.65 6.08 -7.09
N ASN A 185 -4.37 5.81 -5.82
CA ASN A 185 -3.31 6.50 -5.09
C ASN A 185 -1.95 6.21 -5.74
N SER A 186 -1.17 7.25 -6.04
CA SER A 186 0.17 7.12 -6.62
C SER A 186 1.11 6.26 -5.78
N THR A 187 0.97 6.27 -4.45
CA THR A 187 1.72 5.38 -3.55
C THR A 187 1.46 3.91 -3.87
N ILE A 188 0.20 3.54 -4.11
CA ILE A 188 -0.20 2.18 -4.48
C ILE A 188 0.31 1.82 -5.87
N TYR A 189 0.15 2.74 -6.83
CA TYR A 189 0.58 2.53 -8.21
C TYR A 189 2.10 2.30 -8.30
N ASN A 190 2.89 3.06 -7.55
CA ASN A 190 4.34 2.92 -7.52
C ASN A 190 4.81 1.70 -6.71
N ALA A 191 4.07 1.31 -5.66
CA ALA A 191 4.43 0.18 -4.80
C ALA A 191 4.57 -1.14 -5.57
N VAL A 192 3.76 -1.34 -6.63
CA VAL A 192 3.83 -2.52 -7.52
C VAL A 192 5.25 -2.79 -8.03
N LYS A 193 5.98 -1.74 -8.43
CA LYS A 193 7.34 -1.87 -8.98
C LYS A 193 8.37 -2.14 -7.90
N SER A 194 8.17 -1.57 -6.72
CA SER A 194 9.12 -1.64 -5.61
C SER A 194 9.01 -2.93 -4.80
N GLY A 195 7.85 -3.60 -4.82
CA GLY A 195 7.59 -4.81 -4.05
C GLY A 195 7.54 -4.61 -2.53
N ILE A 196 7.53 -3.35 -2.06
CA ILE A 196 7.52 -3.03 -0.62
C ILE A 196 6.18 -3.41 0.02
N LEU A 197 6.23 -3.70 1.32
CA LEU A 197 5.04 -3.72 2.16
C LEU A 197 4.63 -2.28 2.49
N LEU A 198 3.37 -1.97 2.22
CA LEU A 198 2.75 -0.72 2.63
C LEU A 198 2.09 -0.89 4.01
N PRO A 199 1.96 0.19 4.80
CA PRO A 199 1.28 0.15 6.09
C PRO A 199 -0.19 -0.27 5.97
N ALA A 200 -0.69 -0.87 7.05
CA ALA A 200 -2.11 -1.18 7.21
C ALA A 200 -3.00 0.04 6.91
N GLY A 201 -4.10 -0.21 6.21
CA GLY A 201 -5.11 0.82 5.93
C GLY A 201 -4.61 1.96 5.05
N THR A 202 -3.54 1.79 4.27
CA THR A 202 -3.10 2.82 3.32
C THR A 202 -4.24 3.11 2.31
N PRO A 203 -4.58 4.38 2.00
CA PRO A 203 -5.65 4.70 1.05
C PRO A 203 -5.36 4.13 -0.33
N LEU A 204 -6.33 3.42 -0.91
CA LEU A 204 -6.20 2.80 -2.23
C LEU A 204 -6.62 3.74 -3.35
N GLY A 205 -7.78 4.39 -3.19
CA GLY A 205 -8.37 5.18 -4.26
C GLY A 205 -9.87 5.36 -4.14
N PHE A 206 -10.47 5.84 -5.22
CA PHE A 206 -11.89 6.16 -5.32
C PHE A 206 -12.51 5.55 -6.57
N ALA A 207 -13.81 5.29 -6.50
CA ALA A 207 -14.67 4.87 -7.59
C ALA A 207 -15.82 5.89 -7.71
N ASP A 208 -15.64 6.89 -8.55
CA ASP A 208 -16.53 8.06 -8.61
C ASP A 208 -17.57 7.96 -9.76
N SER A 209 -17.33 7.08 -10.72
CA SER A 209 -18.18 6.90 -11.92
C SER A 209 -18.23 5.44 -12.37
N LYS A 210 -19.12 5.14 -13.33
CA LYS A 210 -19.14 3.83 -14.00
C LYS A 210 -17.84 3.62 -14.78
N ILE A 211 -17.25 2.44 -14.64
CA ILE A 211 -16.12 1.96 -15.44
C ILE A 211 -16.06 0.43 -15.33
N GLY A 212 -15.73 -0.28 -16.40
CA GLY A 212 -15.86 -1.74 -16.46
C GLY A 212 -17.32 -2.21 -16.49
N TYR A 213 -17.57 -3.46 -16.12
CA TYR A 213 -18.93 -4.01 -15.93
C TYR A 213 -19.50 -3.47 -14.63
N SER A 214 -20.23 -2.37 -14.71
CA SER A 214 -20.67 -1.65 -13.52
C SER A 214 -22.01 -0.97 -13.71
N SER A 215 -22.90 -1.15 -12.73
CA SER A 215 -24.20 -0.48 -12.69
C SER A 215 -24.13 0.95 -12.14
N GLY A 216 -23.00 1.33 -11.54
CA GLY A 216 -22.80 2.61 -10.84
C GLY A 216 -21.53 2.64 -9.99
N PRO A 217 -21.21 3.76 -9.33
CA PRO A 217 -20.04 3.86 -8.46
C PRO A 217 -20.09 2.87 -7.28
N HIS A 218 -19.21 1.88 -7.28
CA HIS A 218 -19.03 0.88 -6.21
C HIS A 218 -17.62 0.26 -6.32
N PHE A 219 -17.21 -0.50 -5.32
CA PHE A 219 -16.03 -1.36 -5.42
C PHE A 219 -16.46 -2.81 -5.53
N HIS A 220 -15.98 -3.49 -6.57
CA HIS A 220 -16.13 -4.93 -6.71
C HIS A 220 -14.92 -5.63 -6.10
N ILE A 221 -15.16 -6.59 -5.21
CA ILE A 221 -14.13 -7.33 -4.49
C ILE A 221 -14.24 -8.80 -4.82
N VAL A 222 -13.11 -9.39 -5.19
CA VAL A 222 -12.99 -10.81 -5.51
C VAL A 222 -11.58 -11.29 -5.20
N LYS A 223 -11.41 -12.59 -4.93
CA LYS A 223 -10.08 -13.18 -4.90
C LYS A 223 -9.40 -13.01 -6.25
N ASP A 224 -8.15 -12.55 -6.27
CA ASP A 224 -7.43 -12.25 -7.51
C ASP A 224 -7.22 -13.50 -8.38
N LYS A 225 -6.53 -14.50 -7.81
CA LYS A 225 -6.25 -15.78 -8.46
C LYS A 225 -7.30 -16.79 -8.01
N LYS A 226 -8.00 -17.39 -8.99
CA LYS A 226 -9.06 -18.41 -8.78
C LYS A 226 -10.17 -17.89 -7.85
N ALA A 227 -11.02 -17.03 -8.40
CA ALA A 227 -12.08 -16.34 -7.66
C ALA A 227 -12.89 -17.22 -6.69
N GLY A 228 -13.15 -18.50 -7.02
CA GLY A 228 -13.89 -19.45 -6.20
C GLY A 228 -13.11 -20.22 -5.13
N ASP A 229 -11.79 -20.02 -5.00
CA ASP A 229 -10.96 -20.68 -3.97
C ASP A 229 -11.13 -20.05 -2.57
N SER A 230 -11.90 -18.97 -2.47
CA SER A 230 -12.34 -18.40 -1.20
C SER A 230 -13.77 -17.90 -1.32
N ASN A 231 -14.40 -17.70 -0.17
CA ASN A 231 -15.71 -17.08 -0.10
C ASN A 231 -15.62 -15.63 0.41
N ASN A 232 -16.74 -14.94 0.42
CA ASN A 232 -16.88 -13.56 0.86
C ASN A 232 -16.41 -13.33 2.30
N GLU A 233 -16.73 -14.25 3.20
CA GLU A 233 -16.29 -14.18 4.60
C GLU A 233 -14.77 -14.27 4.70
N GLN A 234 -14.15 -15.22 3.99
CA GLN A 234 -12.71 -15.41 3.98
C GLN A 234 -11.97 -14.23 3.35
N ASN A 235 -12.50 -13.67 2.26
CA ASN A 235 -11.96 -12.48 1.63
C ASN A 235 -12.00 -11.27 2.58
N LEU A 236 -13.11 -11.10 3.29
CA LEU A 236 -13.26 -10.05 4.29
C LEU A 236 -12.28 -10.23 5.45
N LYS A 237 -12.14 -11.45 5.98
CA LYS A 237 -11.16 -11.79 7.04
C LYS A 237 -9.73 -11.45 6.63
N TRP A 238 -9.32 -11.80 5.41
CA TRP A 238 -7.99 -11.43 4.90
C TRP A 238 -7.80 -9.91 4.80
N LEU A 239 -8.83 -9.17 4.38
CA LEU A 239 -8.79 -7.70 4.37
C LEU A 239 -8.78 -7.09 5.77
N GLN A 240 -9.41 -7.74 6.76
CA GLN A 240 -9.35 -7.34 8.17
C GLN A 240 -7.99 -7.67 8.81
N GLY A 241 -7.23 -8.61 8.22
CA GLY A 241 -5.86 -8.92 8.61
C GLY A 241 -5.63 -10.32 9.18
N GLU A 242 -6.60 -11.22 9.04
CA GLU A 242 -6.51 -12.62 9.48
C GLU A 242 -5.71 -13.53 8.51
#